data_AF-A0A6S7G6D9-F1
#
_entry.id   AF-A0A6S7G6D9-F1
#
_cell.length_a   1.000
_cell.length_b   1.000
_cell.length_c   1.000
_cell.angle_alpha   90.00
_cell.angle_beta   90.00
_cell.angle_gamma   90.00
#
_symmetry.space_group_name_H-M   'P 1'
#
loop_
_entity.id
_entity.type
_entity.pdbx_description
1 polymer ?
#
loop_
_entity_poly.entity_id
_entity_poly.type
_entity_poly.pdbx_seq_one_letter_code
_entity_poly.pdbx_strand_id
1 'polypeptide(L)'
;MRLVFAYPLGPLPWALADPYGLPRKTNKAKLAQQLEKQVVIKDYYPLDATSIYDGMAVLQKFKPPPGATFAILAESLFTMLTSNSSKRIDVVFDIYKDISIKNAERSKRATGPVGITYKNILPGYQVKNCSKILSVSANKTELVRFLVGQWKQEQYRDKLLNKTLYVTEEETCWKISSSEARVVPELRSYHEEADTRMVLHAKHAGGKCVIHSEDTDVMILLIGHAHNLGKCYLQKENGSKRRIVGISEIANQLERQVADGITKQEACEALMGLHALTGCDTVSAFFSKGKLRPMQMLVKNHIYVKTMKDIGKEWSVSDDTFSATEEFVCRLYGKKGESVDSLRYELHYAKGGKVAPEALPPCQSSLRLHVSRANDQAAIWRRATEACPDIPSPHGHGWNVSSSTLKFI
;
A
#
# COMPACT_ATOMS: atom_id res chain seq x y z
N MET A 1 9.09 -27.01 30.85
CA MET A 1 8.77 -27.10 29.40
C MET A 1 7.88 -25.95 28.92
N ARG A 2 6.78 -25.59 29.61
CA ARG A 2 5.89 -24.46 29.21
C ARG A 2 6.63 -23.12 29.01
N LEU A 3 7.57 -22.79 29.91
CA LEU A 3 8.35 -21.54 29.85
C LEU A 3 9.10 -21.33 28.52
N VAL A 4 9.57 -22.42 27.87
CA VAL A 4 10.30 -22.32 26.60
C VAL A 4 9.43 -21.71 25.49
N PHE A 5 8.12 -21.93 25.54
CA PHE A 5 7.19 -21.42 24.53
C PHE A 5 6.88 -19.93 24.68
N ALA A 6 7.26 -19.29 25.80
CA ALA A 6 7.19 -17.85 25.97
C ALA A 6 8.30 -17.08 25.21
N TYR A 7 9.29 -17.80 24.69
CA TYR A 7 10.42 -17.23 23.96
C TYR A 7 10.43 -17.70 22.49
N PRO A 8 11.14 -16.98 21.60
CA PRO A 8 11.43 -17.47 20.26
C PRO A 8 12.10 -18.85 20.31
N LEU A 9 11.64 -19.79 19.48
CA LEU A 9 12.19 -21.16 19.42
C LEU A 9 13.42 -21.27 18.49
N GLY A 10 14.13 -20.15 18.32
CA GLY A 10 15.25 -20.01 17.40
C GLY A 10 15.71 -18.56 17.28
N PRO A 11 16.72 -18.30 16.44
CA PRO A 11 17.32 -16.97 16.29
C PRO A 11 16.38 -15.95 15.63
N LEU A 12 15.32 -16.44 14.97
CA LEU A 12 14.35 -15.62 14.26
C LEU A 12 12.92 -15.96 14.74
N PRO A 13 11.98 -14.99 14.71
CA PRO A 13 10.58 -15.26 14.96
C PRO A 13 9.98 -16.02 13.77
N TRP A 14 10.16 -17.35 13.71
CA TRP A 14 9.87 -18.18 12.54
C TRP A 14 8.44 -18.07 11.99
N ALA A 15 7.45 -17.72 12.82
CA ALA A 15 6.08 -17.45 12.37
C ALA A 15 5.96 -16.19 11.49
N LEU A 16 6.93 -15.27 11.55
CA LEU A 16 6.93 -13.93 10.95
C LEU A 16 8.18 -13.66 10.09
N ALA A 17 9.30 -14.33 10.30
CA ALA A 17 10.51 -14.15 9.49
C ALA A 17 10.71 -15.31 8.52
N ASP A 18 11.15 -15.01 7.30
CA ASP A 18 11.68 -16.01 6.37
C ASP A 18 13.10 -16.46 6.79
N PRO A 19 13.68 -17.50 6.16
CA PRO A 19 15.03 -17.98 6.49
C PRO A 19 16.16 -16.94 6.40
N TYR A 20 15.91 -15.80 5.74
CA TYR A 20 16.88 -14.71 5.60
C TYR A 20 16.64 -13.58 6.62
N GLY A 21 15.72 -13.77 7.58
CA GLY A 21 15.39 -12.77 8.59
C GLY A 21 14.51 -11.63 8.08
N LEU A 22 13.90 -11.77 6.90
CA LEU A 22 13.03 -10.74 6.32
C LEU A 22 11.54 -11.05 6.56
N PRO A 23 10.65 -10.05 6.52
CA PRO A 23 9.21 -10.25 6.69
C PRO A 23 8.64 -11.26 5.69
N ARG A 24 7.83 -12.22 6.18
CA ARG A 24 7.16 -13.19 5.32
C ARG A 24 6.14 -12.52 4.40
N LYS A 25 5.96 -13.08 3.21
CA LYS A 25 5.03 -12.59 2.18
C LYS A 25 3.71 -13.35 2.17
N THR A 26 2.68 -12.66 1.68
CA THR A 26 1.35 -13.22 1.43
C THR A 26 0.82 -12.72 0.10
N ASN A 27 -0.07 -13.49 -0.53
CA ASN A 27 -0.71 -13.07 -1.77
C ASN A 27 -1.84 -12.08 -1.44
N LYS A 28 -1.52 -10.78 -1.48
CA LYS A 28 -2.46 -9.68 -1.24
C LYS A 28 -3.64 -9.70 -2.21
N ALA A 29 -3.39 -10.05 -3.47
CA ALA A 29 -4.42 -10.07 -4.53
C ALA A 29 -5.58 -11.03 -4.24
N LYS A 30 -5.38 -12.09 -3.44
CA LYS A 30 -6.49 -12.97 -3.01
C LYS A 30 -7.52 -12.23 -2.16
N LEU A 31 -7.12 -11.24 -1.35
CA LEU A 31 -8.06 -10.40 -0.61
C LEU A 31 -8.86 -9.51 -1.58
N ALA A 32 -8.17 -8.92 -2.56
CA ALA A 32 -8.84 -8.11 -3.58
C ALA A 32 -9.88 -8.91 -4.37
N GLN A 33 -9.51 -10.10 -4.85
CA GLN A 33 -10.43 -11.00 -5.55
C GLN A 33 -11.66 -11.37 -4.71
N GLN A 34 -11.48 -11.58 -3.40
CA GLN A 34 -12.58 -11.89 -2.51
C GLN A 34 -13.52 -10.70 -2.31
N LEU A 35 -12.98 -9.48 -2.17
CA LEU A 35 -13.77 -8.25 -1.99
C LEU A 35 -14.51 -7.86 -3.28
N GLU A 36 -13.94 -8.16 -4.44
CA GLU A 36 -14.57 -7.93 -5.75
C GLU A 36 -15.56 -9.04 -6.15
N LYS A 37 -15.66 -10.10 -5.36
CA LYS A 37 -16.55 -11.22 -5.68
C LYS A 37 -18.00 -10.71 -5.71
N GLN A 38 -18.68 -10.96 -6.82
CA GLN A 38 -20.06 -10.51 -7.08
C GLN A 38 -20.24 -8.99 -7.21
N VAL A 39 -19.16 -8.22 -7.36
CA VAL A 39 -19.25 -6.79 -7.67
C VAL A 39 -19.44 -6.61 -9.18
N VAL A 40 -20.40 -5.76 -9.55
CA VAL A 40 -20.67 -5.44 -10.96
C VAL A 40 -19.49 -4.67 -11.55
N ILE A 41 -18.92 -5.21 -12.62
CA ILE A 41 -17.89 -4.55 -13.41
C ILE A 41 -18.58 -3.55 -14.34
N LYS A 42 -18.04 -2.33 -14.41
CA LYS A 42 -18.47 -1.33 -15.39
C LYS A 42 -17.61 -1.43 -16.64
N ASP A 43 -18.27 -1.49 -17.79
CA ASP A 43 -17.63 -1.55 -19.10
C ASP A 43 -17.40 -0.16 -19.72
N TYR A 44 -17.87 0.90 -19.05
CA TYR A 44 -17.71 2.28 -19.48
C TYR A 44 -16.95 3.12 -18.46
N TYR A 45 -16.18 4.08 -18.97
CA TYR A 45 -15.49 5.07 -18.16
C TYR A 45 -16.51 6.10 -17.64
N PRO A 46 -16.60 6.36 -16.31
CA PRO A 46 -17.59 7.30 -15.78
C PRO A 46 -17.42 8.71 -16.33
N LEU A 47 -18.52 9.33 -16.78
CA LEU A 47 -18.54 10.70 -17.27
C LEU A 47 -18.08 11.69 -16.19
N ASP A 48 -17.28 12.68 -16.61
CA ASP A 48 -16.68 13.73 -15.79
C ASP A 48 -15.78 13.22 -14.66
N ALA A 49 -15.28 11.99 -14.76
CA ALA A 49 -14.35 11.48 -13.77
C ALA A 49 -12.96 12.13 -13.90
N THR A 50 -12.33 12.34 -12.75
CA THR A 50 -10.89 12.60 -12.64
C THR A 50 -10.13 11.29 -12.82
N SER A 51 -9.10 11.26 -13.66
CA SER A 51 -8.18 10.12 -13.74
C SER A 51 -7.05 10.30 -12.72
N ILE A 52 -6.79 9.31 -11.87
CA ILE A 52 -5.66 9.34 -10.93
C ILE A 52 -4.79 8.12 -11.20
N TYR A 53 -3.55 8.34 -11.61
CA TYR A 53 -2.60 7.30 -12.00
C TYR A 53 -1.53 7.10 -10.93
N ASP A 54 -1.24 5.82 -10.64
CA ASP A 54 0.04 5.43 -10.06
C ASP A 54 1.12 5.60 -11.15
N GLY A 55 1.86 6.70 -11.05
CA GLY A 55 2.85 7.09 -12.05
C GLY A 55 4.00 6.08 -12.18
N MET A 56 4.41 5.45 -11.08
CA MET A 56 5.49 4.47 -11.11
C MET A 56 5.01 3.14 -11.73
N ALA A 57 3.78 2.72 -11.46
CA ALA A 57 3.18 1.58 -12.15
C ALA A 57 3.05 1.81 -13.67
N VAL A 58 2.66 3.02 -14.08
CA VAL A 58 2.60 3.40 -15.51
C VAL A 58 4.01 3.32 -16.14
N LEU A 59 5.03 3.89 -15.48
CA LEU A 59 6.41 3.84 -15.96
C LEU A 59 6.95 2.41 -16.10
N GLN A 60 6.65 1.53 -15.15
CA GLN A 60 7.11 0.14 -15.17
C GLN A 60 6.49 -0.67 -16.32
N LYS A 61 5.23 -0.37 -16.68
CA LYS A 61 4.54 -1.00 -17.81
C LYS A 61 4.97 -0.41 -19.17
N PHE A 62 5.43 0.84 -19.17
CA PHE A 62 5.78 1.55 -20.38
C PHE A 62 7.05 0.98 -21.04
N LYS A 63 6.94 0.64 -22.33
CA LYS A 63 8.05 0.13 -23.14
C LYS A 63 8.39 1.17 -24.21
N PRO A 64 9.42 2.00 -24.02
CA PRO A 64 9.86 2.94 -25.04
C PRO A 64 10.32 2.17 -26.29
N PRO A 65 10.12 2.74 -27.50
CA PRO A 65 10.61 2.11 -28.72
C PRO A 65 12.15 2.00 -28.71
N PRO A 66 12.73 1.03 -29.45
CA PRO A 66 14.18 0.89 -29.54
C PRO A 66 14.84 2.20 -30.00
N GLY A 67 15.89 2.62 -29.29
CA GLY A 67 16.62 3.86 -29.60
C GLY A 67 15.91 5.15 -29.17
N ALA A 68 14.75 5.06 -28.48
CA ALA A 68 14.06 6.24 -27.96
C ALA A 68 14.94 7.09 -27.06
N THR A 69 14.81 8.41 -27.18
CA THR A 69 15.39 9.36 -26.24
C THR A 69 14.46 9.59 -25.04
N PHE A 70 14.99 10.20 -23.98
CA PHE A 70 14.16 10.61 -22.85
C PHE A 70 13.09 11.64 -23.25
N ALA A 71 13.33 12.47 -24.27
CA ALA A 71 12.30 13.33 -24.86
C ALA A 71 11.13 12.52 -25.45
N ILE A 72 11.43 11.48 -26.23
CA ILE A 72 10.41 10.58 -26.80
C ILE A 72 9.64 9.86 -25.69
N LEU A 73 10.34 9.42 -24.64
CA LEU A 73 9.72 8.81 -23.47
C LEU A 73 8.75 9.79 -22.77
N ALA A 74 9.18 11.04 -22.53
CA ALA A 74 8.34 12.06 -21.90
C ALA A 74 7.09 12.39 -22.74
N GLU A 75 7.26 12.51 -24.06
CA GLU A 75 6.19 12.74 -25.03
C GLU A 75 5.16 11.60 -25.07
N SER A 76 5.65 10.36 -25.15
CA SER A 76 4.80 9.18 -25.24
C SER A 76 3.98 8.97 -23.97
N LEU A 77 4.60 9.14 -22.80
CA LEU A 77 3.91 9.06 -21.51
C LEU A 77 2.88 10.16 -21.34
N PHE A 78 3.24 11.41 -21.67
CA PHE A 78 2.32 12.53 -21.61
C PHE A 78 1.08 12.28 -22.47
N THR A 79 1.29 11.85 -23.72
CA THR A 79 0.20 11.55 -24.66
C THR A 79 -0.68 10.43 -24.12
N MET A 80 -0.07 9.33 -23.65
CA MET A 80 -0.80 8.21 -23.06
C MET A 80 -1.68 8.65 -21.88
N LEU A 81 -1.13 9.40 -20.93
CA LEU A 81 -1.81 9.84 -19.71
C LEU A 81 -2.90 10.88 -19.97
N THR A 82 -2.76 11.71 -21.01
CA THR A 82 -3.68 12.81 -21.32
C THR A 82 -4.74 12.47 -22.37
N SER A 83 -4.57 11.35 -23.09
CA SER A 83 -5.49 10.88 -24.15
C SER A 83 -6.89 10.45 -23.68
N ASN A 84 -7.12 10.29 -22.38
CA ASN A 84 -8.45 9.94 -21.84
C ASN A 84 -9.45 11.11 -21.97
N SER A 85 -10.72 10.91 -21.63
CA SER A 85 -11.75 11.96 -21.67
C SER A 85 -11.76 12.87 -20.42
N SER A 86 -10.92 12.60 -19.42
CA SER A 86 -10.90 13.34 -18.16
C SER A 86 -10.36 14.76 -18.35
N LYS A 87 -11.06 15.74 -17.77
CA LYS A 87 -10.60 17.13 -17.71
C LYS A 87 -9.51 17.34 -16.67
N ARG A 88 -9.59 16.60 -15.56
CA ARG A 88 -8.56 16.57 -14.51
C ARG A 88 -7.85 15.21 -14.53
N ILE A 89 -6.53 15.25 -14.58
CA ILE A 89 -5.67 14.07 -14.58
C ILE A 89 -4.63 14.28 -13.50
N ASP A 90 -4.48 13.32 -12.60
CA ASP A 90 -3.51 13.34 -11.51
C ASP A 90 -2.53 12.18 -11.72
N VAL A 91 -1.22 12.46 -11.69
CA VAL A 91 -0.15 11.47 -11.82
C VAL A 91 0.69 11.51 -10.55
N VAL A 92 0.59 10.45 -9.76
CA VAL A 92 1.11 10.39 -8.39
C VAL A 92 2.29 9.42 -8.33
N PHE A 93 3.41 9.88 -7.78
CA PHE A 93 4.66 9.14 -7.64
C PHE A 93 5.02 8.97 -6.16
N ASP A 94 5.86 7.98 -5.86
CA ASP A 94 6.48 7.84 -4.53
C ASP A 94 7.51 8.94 -4.24
N ILE A 95 7.86 9.06 -2.97
CA ILE A 95 9.05 9.74 -2.46
C ILE A 95 10.07 8.69 -2.03
N TYR A 96 11.25 8.71 -2.63
CA TYR A 96 12.31 7.75 -2.36
C TYR A 96 13.29 8.29 -1.32
N LYS A 97 12.98 8.07 -0.03
CA LYS A 97 13.88 8.39 1.10
C LYS A 97 14.93 7.30 1.31
N ASP A 98 16.11 7.69 1.80
CA ASP A 98 17.21 6.77 2.10
C ASP A 98 16.89 5.83 3.26
N ILE A 99 16.29 6.35 4.34
CA ILE A 99 15.82 5.58 5.49
C ILE A 99 14.30 5.44 5.36
N SER A 100 13.83 4.23 5.07
CA SER A 100 12.40 3.93 4.91
C SER A 100 12.09 2.50 5.34
N ILE A 101 10.93 2.30 5.98
CA ILE A 101 10.40 0.96 6.33
C ILE A 101 10.15 0.10 5.09
N LYS A 102 10.04 0.71 3.90
CA LYS A 102 9.91 0.02 2.61
C LYS A 102 11.21 -0.55 2.09
N ASN A 103 12.36 -0.19 2.66
CA ASN A 103 13.64 -0.64 2.13
C ASN A 103 13.77 -2.16 2.15
N ALA A 104 13.19 -2.84 3.15
CA ALA A 104 13.14 -4.30 3.17
C ALA A 104 12.46 -4.88 1.92
N GLU A 105 11.35 -4.28 1.46
CA GLU A 105 10.66 -4.71 0.25
C GLU A 105 11.41 -4.31 -1.02
N ARG A 106 12.00 -3.11 -1.06
CA ARG A 106 12.82 -2.65 -2.18
C ARG A 106 14.05 -3.54 -2.38
N SER A 107 14.71 -3.95 -1.30
CA SER A 107 15.85 -4.88 -1.32
C SER A 107 15.46 -6.27 -1.83
N LYS A 108 14.27 -6.78 -1.50
CA LYS A 108 13.76 -8.05 -2.06
C LYS A 108 13.54 -7.98 -3.57
N ARG A 109 13.16 -6.81 -4.10
CA ARG A 109 12.93 -6.57 -5.54
C ARG A 109 14.22 -6.23 -6.30
N ALA A 110 15.26 -5.77 -5.61
CA ALA A 110 16.55 -5.45 -6.20
C ALA A 110 17.32 -6.72 -6.56
N THR A 111 17.02 -7.31 -7.72
CA THR A 111 17.79 -8.40 -8.31
C THR A 111 18.77 -7.85 -9.34
N GLY A 112 20.08 -7.93 -9.04
CA GLY A 112 21.14 -7.63 -10.00
C GLY A 112 22.28 -6.75 -9.47
N PRO A 113 23.35 -6.54 -10.27
CA PRO A 113 24.47 -5.67 -9.92
C PRO A 113 24.01 -4.22 -9.74
N VAL A 114 24.79 -3.44 -8.97
CA VAL A 114 24.54 -2.00 -8.73
C VAL A 114 24.30 -1.30 -10.07
N GLY A 115 23.06 -0.84 -10.28
CA GLY A 115 22.69 -0.16 -11.51
C GLY A 115 23.40 1.18 -11.64
N ILE A 116 23.62 1.63 -12.87
CA ILE A 116 24.18 2.96 -13.14
C ILE A 116 23.23 4.00 -12.54
N THR A 117 23.77 4.88 -11.70
CA THR A 117 23.03 6.03 -11.17
C THR A 117 23.14 7.18 -12.17
N TYR A 118 21.99 7.66 -12.63
CA TYR A 118 21.90 8.83 -13.49
C TYR A 118 21.85 10.08 -12.62
N LYS A 119 22.47 11.16 -13.09
CA LYS A 119 22.29 12.52 -12.58
C LYS A 119 21.99 13.41 -13.78
N ASN A 120 21.01 14.30 -13.66
CA ASN A 120 20.65 15.25 -14.71
C ASN A 120 20.30 14.57 -16.04
N ILE A 121 19.20 13.81 -16.05
CA ILE A 121 18.69 13.21 -17.29
C ILE A 121 18.36 14.33 -18.30
N LEU A 122 18.97 14.26 -19.49
CA LEU A 122 18.76 15.24 -20.57
C LEU A 122 17.85 14.68 -21.68
N PRO A 123 17.05 15.53 -22.36
CA PRO A 123 16.08 15.09 -23.36
C PRO A 123 16.68 14.26 -24.51
N GLY A 124 17.88 14.62 -24.97
CA GLY A 124 18.56 13.96 -26.10
C GLY A 124 19.21 12.61 -25.76
N TYR A 125 19.29 12.23 -24.48
CA TYR A 125 19.93 10.97 -24.09
C TYR A 125 19.04 9.78 -24.42
N GLN A 126 19.66 8.69 -24.88
CA GLN A 126 18.94 7.46 -25.21
C GLN A 126 18.55 6.66 -23.96
N VAL A 127 17.32 6.15 -23.97
CA VAL A 127 16.80 5.24 -22.95
C VAL A 127 17.31 3.83 -23.26
N LYS A 128 18.48 3.47 -22.71
CA LYS A 128 19.08 2.15 -22.99
C LYS A 128 18.26 0.99 -22.45
N ASN A 129 17.86 1.06 -21.17
CA ASN A 129 17.07 0.01 -20.53
C ASN A 129 16.21 0.60 -19.40
N CYS A 130 14.92 0.80 -19.67
CA CYS A 130 13.98 1.40 -18.73
C CYS A 130 13.88 0.58 -17.43
N SER A 131 13.79 -0.75 -17.52
CA SER A 131 13.69 -1.63 -16.35
C SER A 131 14.89 -1.55 -15.42
N LYS A 132 16.11 -1.42 -15.96
CA LYS A 132 17.35 -1.22 -15.17
C LYS A 132 17.44 0.19 -14.58
N ILE A 133 16.91 1.20 -15.27
CA ILE A 133 16.83 2.56 -14.70
C ILE A 133 15.92 2.52 -13.48
N LEU A 134 14.73 1.91 -13.62
CA LEU A 134 13.73 1.80 -12.57
C LEU A 134 14.08 0.81 -11.45
N SER A 135 15.18 0.07 -11.51
CA SER A 135 15.61 -0.77 -10.39
C SER A 135 16.39 0.00 -9.32
N VAL A 136 16.82 1.23 -9.60
CA VAL A 136 17.59 2.09 -8.68
C VAL A 136 16.73 3.25 -8.19
N SER A 137 16.55 3.39 -6.87
CA SER A 137 15.68 4.43 -6.29
C SER A 137 16.07 5.86 -6.71
N ALA A 138 17.36 6.20 -6.70
CA ALA A 138 17.85 7.52 -7.11
C ALA A 138 17.48 7.87 -8.57
N ASN A 139 17.54 6.89 -9.47
CA ASN A 139 17.16 7.07 -10.86
C ASN A 139 15.66 7.35 -11.03
N LYS A 140 14.82 6.80 -10.16
CA LYS A 140 13.37 7.07 -10.20
C LYS A 140 13.10 8.52 -9.85
N THR A 141 13.72 9.04 -8.80
CA THR A 141 13.62 10.47 -8.43
C THR A 141 14.07 11.37 -9.57
N GLU A 142 15.25 11.10 -10.15
CA GLU A 142 15.77 11.89 -11.27
C GLU A 142 14.88 11.81 -12.51
N LEU A 143 14.30 10.64 -12.81
CA LEU A 143 13.37 10.47 -13.92
C LEU A 143 12.07 11.26 -13.70
N VAL A 144 11.51 11.24 -12.48
CA VAL A 144 10.31 12.03 -12.15
C VAL A 144 10.59 13.52 -12.29
N ARG A 145 11.72 14.02 -11.75
CA ARG A 145 12.15 15.41 -11.92
C ARG A 145 12.26 15.80 -13.39
N PHE A 146 12.91 14.96 -14.20
CA PHE A 146 13.00 15.16 -15.64
C PHE A 146 11.62 15.25 -16.31
N LEU A 147 10.73 14.27 -16.06
CA LEU A 147 9.40 14.22 -16.67
C LEU A 147 8.57 15.45 -16.32
N VAL A 148 8.52 15.78 -15.02
CA VAL A 148 7.78 16.94 -14.53
C VAL A 148 8.36 18.24 -15.09
N GLY A 149 9.69 18.34 -15.17
CA GLY A 149 10.38 19.46 -15.82
C GLY A 149 10.05 19.61 -17.30
N GLN A 150 9.94 18.50 -18.04
CA GLN A 150 9.48 18.53 -19.44
C GLN A 150 8.02 18.98 -19.53
N TRP A 151 7.11 18.35 -18.78
CA TRP A 151 5.67 18.59 -18.88
C TRP A 151 5.23 20.00 -18.48
N LYS A 152 6.07 20.75 -17.75
CA LYS A 152 5.85 22.18 -17.43
C LYS A 152 6.11 23.11 -18.62
N GLN A 153 6.85 22.68 -19.64
CA GLN A 153 7.21 23.53 -20.78
C GLN A 153 6.00 23.84 -21.67
N GLU A 154 6.02 24.99 -22.34
CA GLU A 154 4.94 25.47 -23.22
C GLU A 154 4.51 24.42 -24.26
N GLN A 155 5.46 23.76 -24.93
CA GLN A 155 5.18 22.70 -25.91
C GLN A 155 4.32 21.52 -25.38
N TYR A 156 4.36 21.25 -24.07
CA TYR A 156 3.51 20.24 -23.42
C TYR A 156 2.21 20.84 -22.90
N ARG A 157 2.27 22.06 -22.35
CA ARG A 157 1.11 22.80 -21.87
C ARG A 157 0.08 23.03 -22.98
N ASP A 158 0.52 23.41 -24.17
CA ASP A 158 -0.36 23.65 -25.32
C ASP A 158 -1.19 22.40 -25.70
N LYS A 159 -0.62 21.20 -25.49
CA LYS A 159 -1.28 19.92 -25.75
C LYS A 159 -2.37 19.57 -24.74
N LEU A 160 -2.41 20.23 -23.57
CA LEU A 160 -3.47 20.01 -22.58
C LEU A 160 -4.82 20.60 -23.02
N LEU A 161 -4.83 21.62 -23.89
CA LEU A 161 -6.05 22.32 -24.30
C LEU A 161 -6.89 22.77 -23.08
N ASN A 162 -8.03 22.12 -22.83
CA ASN A 162 -8.95 22.37 -21.72
C ASN A 162 -8.75 21.42 -20.52
N LYS A 163 -7.69 20.61 -20.53
CA LYS A 163 -7.33 19.68 -19.46
C LYS A 163 -6.41 20.36 -18.44
N THR A 164 -6.39 19.79 -17.25
CA THR A 164 -5.47 20.15 -16.18
C THR A 164 -4.78 18.88 -15.69
N LEU A 165 -3.45 18.91 -15.67
CA LEU A 165 -2.60 17.86 -15.15
C LEU A 165 -2.10 18.24 -13.75
N TYR A 166 -2.35 17.40 -12.77
CA TYR A 166 -1.71 17.43 -11.46
C TYR A 166 -0.61 16.38 -11.45
N VAL A 167 0.62 16.76 -11.13
CA VAL A 167 1.73 15.80 -11.09
C VAL A 167 2.59 16.03 -9.86
N THR A 168 2.92 14.94 -9.17
CA THR A 168 3.76 15.00 -7.98
C THR A 168 5.24 14.93 -8.35
N GLU A 169 6.05 15.72 -7.66
CA GLU A 169 7.51 15.74 -7.73
C GLU A 169 8.03 15.82 -6.30
N GLU A 170 8.56 14.70 -5.79
CA GLU A 170 8.92 14.56 -4.37
C GLU A 170 7.72 14.95 -3.47
N GLU A 171 7.89 15.87 -2.52
CA GLU A 171 6.81 16.35 -1.65
C GLU A 171 5.84 17.32 -2.35
N THR A 172 6.22 17.87 -3.50
CA THR A 172 5.46 18.94 -4.17
C THR A 172 4.45 18.37 -5.15
N CYS A 173 3.33 19.06 -5.34
CA CYS A 173 2.40 18.80 -6.44
C CYS A 173 2.28 20.03 -7.34
N TRP A 174 2.35 19.82 -8.65
CA TRP A 174 2.22 20.84 -9.67
C TRP A 174 0.88 20.71 -10.39
N LYS A 175 0.13 21.82 -10.48
CA LYS A 175 -0.99 21.99 -11.40
C LYS A 175 -0.48 22.61 -12.68
N ILE A 176 -0.60 21.88 -13.78
CA ILE A 176 -0.17 22.25 -15.12
C ILE A 176 -1.42 22.37 -15.99
N SER A 177 -1.55 23.50 -16.67
CA SER A 177 -2.61 23.82 -17.62
C SER A 177 -1.98 24.38 -18.90
N SER A 178 -2.80 24.67 -19.91
CA SER A 178 -2.32 25.34 -21.13
C SER A 178 -1.68 26.71 -20.86
N SER A 179 -2.16 27.46 -19.86
CA SER A 179 -1.69 28.82 -19.58
C SER A 179 -0.57 28.91 -18.54
N GLU A 180 -0.52 28.00 -17.56
CA GLU A 180 0.43 28.09 -16.44
C GLU A 180 0.80 26.73 -15.83
N ALA A 181 1.92 26.70 -15.12
CA ALA A 181 2.31 25.64 -14.19
C ALA A 181 2.60 26.23 -12.81
N ARG A 182 1.88 25.79 -11.79
CA ARG A 182 2.01 26.32 -10.42
C ARG A 182 1.93 25.21 -9.36
N VAL A 183 2.50 25.47 -8.19
CA VAL A 183 2.43 24.55 -7.04
C VAL A 183 1.02 24.56 -6.44
N VAL A 184 0.58 23.41 -5.92
CA VAL A 184 -0.69 23.21 -5.20
C VAL A 184 -0.37 22.87 -3.74
N PRO A 185 -0.37 23.86 -2.83
CA PRO A 185 -0.03 23.65 -1.42
C PRO A 185 -0.86 22.57 -0.73
N GLU A 186 -2.14 22.44 -1.09
CA GLU A 186 -3.09 21.48 -0.53
C GLU A 186 -2.75 20.02 -0.88
N LEU A 187 -1.93 19.82 -1.92
CA LEU A 187 -1.44 18.52 -2.37
C LEU A 187 0.05 18.31 -2.09
N ARG A 188 0.70 19.23 -1.36
CA ARG A 188 2.01 18.96 -0.79
C ARG A 188 1.90 17.78 0.18
N SER A 189 2.78 16.79 0.08
CA SER A 189 2.65 15.58 0.89
C SER A 189 3.94 15.05 1.50
N TYR A 190 3.87 14.66 2.77
CA TYR A 190 4.94 13.96 3.50
C TYR A 190 4.81 12.44 3.46
N HIS A 191 3.72 11.93 2.87
CA HIS A 191 3.55 10.51 2.59
C HIS A 191 4.61 10.04 1.59
N GLU A 192 5.26 8.93 1.90
CA GLU A 192 6.29 8.36 1.02
C GLU A 192 5.72 7.64 -0.20
N GLU A 193 4.52 7.09 -0.11
CA GLU A 193 4.01 6.15 -1.08
C GLU A 193 2.95 6.77 -1.98
N ALA A 194 2.93 6.37 -3.25
CA ALA A 194 1.87 6.79 -4.16
C ALA A 194 0.48 6.34 -3.68
N ASP A 195 0.36 5.21 -2.99
CA ASP A 195 -0.92 4.63 -2.57
C ASP A 195 -1.75 5.56 -1.66
N THR A 196 -1.11 6.13 -0.64
CA THR A 196 -1.67 7.09 0.33
C THR A 196 -1.87 8.45 -0.31
N ARG A 197 -0.90 8.91 -1.11
CA ARG A 197 -1.01 10.18 -1.85
C ARG A 197 -2.18 10.16 -2.84
N MET A 198 -2.47 9.04 -3.48
CA MET A 198 -3.62 8.91 -4.38
C MET A 198 -4.96 9.11 -3.65
N VAL A 199 -5.06 8.73 -2.37
CA VAL A 199 -6.24 9.02 -1.53
C VAL A 199 -6.38 10.52 -1.29
N LEU A 200 -5.29 11.22 -0.95
CA LEU A 200 -5.28 12.68 -0.80
C LEU A 200 -5.75 13.38 -2.09
N HIS A 201 -5.22 12.95 -3.24
CA HIS A 201 -5.62 13.48 -4.54
C HIS A 201 -7.10 13.22 -4.86
N ALA A 202 -7.63 12.04 -4.53
CA ALA A 202 -9.05 11.71 -4.67
C ALA A 202 -9.94 12.58 -3.78
N LYS A 203 -9.51 12.86 -2.53
CA LYS A 203 -10.21 13.78 -1.62
C LYS A 203 -10.23 15.20 -2.18
N HIS A 204 -9.08 15.70 -2.63
CA HIS A 204 -8.97 17.03 -3.24
C HIS A 204 -9.79 17.16 -4.53
N ALA A 205 -10.04 16.06 -5.26
CA ALA A 205 -10.92 16.07 -6.42
C ALA A 205 -12.41 16.13 -6.05
N GLY A 206 -12.84 15.53 -4.93
CA GLY A 206 -14.20 15.61 -4.37
C GLY A 206 -15.34 14.98 -5.18
N GLY A 207 -15.16 14.79 -6.50
CA GLY A 207 -16.15 14.24 -7.43
C GLY A 207 -15.98 12.75 -7.75
N LYS A 208 -16.28 12.36 -8.99
CA LYS A 208 -16.00 11.00 -9.47
C LYS A 208 -14.51 10.86 -9.77
N CYS A 209 -13.87 9.83 -9.24
CA CYS A 209 -12.47 9.53 -9.50
C CYS A 209 -12.33 8.11 -10.04
N VAL A 210 -11.55 7.93 -11.10
CA VAL A 210 -11.07 6.62 -11.55
C VAL A 210 -9.60 6.51 -11.21
N ILE A 211 -9.31 5.61 -10.29
CA ILE A 211 -7.97 5.33 -9.80
C ILE A 211 -7.40 4.18 -10.63
N HIS A 212 -6.30 4.42 -11.32
CA HIS A 212 -5.60 3.45 -12.15
C HIS A 212 -4.50 2.78 -11.32
N SER A 213 -4.83 1.64 -10.71
CA SER A 213 -3.89 0.83 -9.94
C SER A 213 -4.34 -0.64 -9.88
N GLU A 214 -3.36 -1.53 -9.89
CA GLU A 214 -3.56 -2.98 -9.65
C GLU A 214 -3.21 -3.37 -8.21
N ASP A 215 -2.66 -2.44 -7.42
CA ASP A 215 -2.25 -2.74 -6.05
C ASP A 215 -3.47 -2.95 -5.14
N THR A 216 -3.38 -4.01 -4.34
CA THR A 216 -4.37 -4.27 -3.29
C THR A 216 -4.32 -3.20 -2.20
N ASP A 217 -3.15 -2.62 -1.93
CA ASP A 217 -2.98 -1.60 -0.90
C ASP A 217 -3.85 -0.37 -1.24
N VAL A 218 -3.78 0.13 -2.48
CA VAL A 218 -4.64 1.22 -2.99
C VAL A 218 -6.14 0.89 -2.83
N MET A 219 -6.55 -0.33 -3.18
CA MET A 219 -7.96 -0.72 -3.05
C MET A 219 -8.44 -0.70 -1.60
N ILE A 220 -7.64 -1.22 -0.66
CA ILE A 220 -7.97 -1.24 0.77
C ILE A 220 -8.05 0.19 1.32
N LEU A 221 -7.15 1.09 0.92
CA LEU A 221 -7.18 2.48 1.32
C LEU A 221 -8.42 3.21 0.82
N LEU A 222 -8.79 3.02 -0.45
CA LEU A 222 -10.02 3.61 -1.01
C LEU A 222 -11.28 3.11 -0.30
N ILE A 223 -11.33 1.83 0.07
CA ILE A 223 -12.44 1.27 0.86
C ILE A 223 -12.47 1.90 2.25
N GLY A 224 -11.33 1.92 2.95
CA GLY A 224 -11.22 2.47 4.31
C GLY A 224 -11.62 3.95 4.39
N HIS A 225 -11.31 4.72 3.35
CA HIS A 225 -11.63 6.16 3.26
C HIS A 225 -12.91 6.46 2.48
N ALA A 226 -13.72 5.47 2.10
CA ALA A 226 -14.86 5.67 1.20
C ALA A 226 -15.87 6.73 1.70
N HIS A 227 -15.97 6.94 3.02
CA HIS A 227 -16.84 7.95 3.62
C HIS A 227 -16.28 9.39 3.55
N ASN A 228 -14.96 9.54 3.35
CA ASN A 228 -14.26 10.83 3.25
C ASN A 228 -13.99 11.27 1.80
N LEU A 229 -14.39 10.44 0.83
CA LEU A 229 -14.07 10.63 -0.58
C LEU A 229 -15.34 10.84 -1.41
N GLY A 230 -15.16 11.43 -2.59
CA GLY A 230 -16.16 11.34 -3.65
C GLY A 230 -16.29 9.92 -4.21
N LYS A 231 -17.10 9.76 -5.26
CA LYS A 231 -17.36 8.44 -5.88
C LYS A 231 -16.11 7.89 -6.56
N CYS A 232 -15.44 6.95 -5.90
CA CYS A 232 -14.21 6.34 -6.41
C CYS A 232 -14.48 5.04 -7.16
N TYR A 233 -13.69 4.82 -8.20
CA TYR A 233 -13.63 3.61 -9.02
C TYR A 233 -12.19 3.15 -9.13
N LEU A 234 -11.97 1.84 -9.13
CA LEU A 234 -10.66 1.26 -9.38
C LEU A 234 -10.66 0.65 -10.78
N GLN A 235 -9.77 1.14 -11.65
CA GLN A 235 -9.55 0.57 -12.97
C GLN A 235 -8.35 -0.37 -12.92
N LYS A 236 -8.60 -1.63 -13.28
CA LYS A 236 -7.59 -2.67 -13.46
C LYS A 236 -7.48 -3.07 -14.92
N GLU A 237 -6.27 -3.37 -15.35
CA GLU A 237 -6.00 -3.89 -16.69
C GLU A 237 -5.76 -5.40 -16.57
N ASN A 238 -6.48 -6.20 -17.35
CA ASN A 238 -6.19 -7.63 -17.48
C ASN A 238 -6.13 -7.99 -18.96
N GLY A 239 -4.92 -7.93 -19.53
CA GLY A 239 -4.72 -8.04 -20.98
C GLY A 239 -5.43 -6.92 -21.72
N SER A 240 -6.30 -7.27 -22.68
CA SER A 240 -7.08 -6.30 -23.47
C SER A 240 -8.37 -5.81 -22.80
N LYS A 241 -8.80 -6.43 -21.69
CA LYS A 241 -10.06 -6.09 -21.03
C LYS A 241 -9.83 -5.10 -19.90
N ARG A 242 -10.47 -3.93 -20.00
CA ARG A 242 -10.54 -2.92 -18.94
C ARG A 242 -11.64 -3.33 -17.97
N ARG A 243 -11.32 -3.37 -16.67
CA ARG A 243 -12.31 -3.65 -15.61
C ARG A 243 -12.36 -2.46 -14.67
N ILE A 244 -13.50 -1.81 -14.58
CA ILE A 244 -13.74 -0.69 -13.66
C ILE A 244 -14.68 -1.16 -12.56
N VAL A 245 -14.24 -1.06 -11.30
CA VAL A 245 -14.99 -1.52 -10.13
C VAL A 245 -15.30 -0.32 -9.23
N GLY A 246 -16.56 -0.16 -8.83
CA GLY A 246 -16.96 0.91 -7.91
C GLY A 246 -16.60 0.58 -6.47
N ILE A 247 -15.90 1.47 -5.77
CA ILE A 247 -15.52 1.27 -4.37
C ILE A 247 -16.76 1.18 -3.47
N SER A 248 -17.79 1.98 -3.74
CA SER A 248 -19.06 1.91 -3.01
C SER A 248 -19.74 0.55 -3.14
N GLU A 249 -19.61 -0.14 -4.28
CA GLU A 249 -20.18 -1.48 -4.46
C GLU A 249 -19.44 -2.53 -3.65
N ILE A 250 -18.10 -2.43 -3.58
CA ILE A 250 -17.30 -3.28 -2.70
C ILE A 250 -17.69 -3.03 -1.23
N ALA A 251 -17.84 -1.77 -0.82
CA ALA A 251 -18.23 -1.42 0.54
C ALA A 251 -19.64 -1.93 0.89
N ASN A 252 -20.59 -1.85 -0.03
CA ASN A 252 -21.94 -2.42 0.14
C ASN A 252 -21.91 -3.95 0.22
N GLN A 253 -21.04 -4.61 -0.56
CA GLN A 253 -20.86 -6.06 -0.49
C GLN A 253 -20.21 -6.51 0.82
N LEU A 254 -19.32 -5.69 1.40
CA LEU A 254 -18.75 -5.92 2.72
C LEU A 254 -19.81 -5.77 3.82
N GLU A 255 -20.65 -4.73 3.74
CA GLU A 255 -21.77 -4.47 4.66
C GLU A 255 -22.73 -5.67 4.75
N ARG A 256 -23.00 -6.36 3.62
CA ARG A 256 -23.84 -7.57 3.60
C ARG A 256 -23.20 -8.80 4.25
N GLN A 257 -21.88 -8.79 4.46
CA GLN A 257 -21.15 -9.94 5.02
C GLN A 257 -20.88 -9.81 6.52
N VAL A 258 -21.00 -8.59 7.07
CA VAL A 258 -20.74 -8.36 8.50
C VAL A 258 -21.94 -8.75 9.35
N ALA A 259 -21.68 -9.12 10.60
CA ALA A 259 -22.72 -9.42 11.59
C ALA A 259 -23.61 -8.20 11.91
N ASP A 260 -24.85 -8.47 12.30
CA ASP A 260 -25.85 -7.45 12.61
C ASP A 260 -25.35 -6.44 13.64
N GLY A 261 -25.49 -5.14 13.33
CA GLY A 261 -25.04 -4.05 14.21
C GLY A 261 -23.60 -3.58 13.96
N ILE A 262 -22.85 -4.21 13.04
CA ILE A 262 -21.61 -3.63 12.50
C ILE A 262 -21.97 -2.68 11.37
N THR A 263 -21.56 -1.41 11.46
CA THR A 263 -21.83 -0.47 10.36
C THR A 263 -20.89 -0.70 9.17
N LYS A 264 -21.30 -0.31 7.96
CA LYS A 264 -20.44 -0.32 6.77
C LYS A 264 -19.11 0.41 7.00
N GLN A 265 -19.16 1.56 7.67
CA GLN A 265 -17.98 2.36 7.95
C GLN A 265 -16.99 1.59 8.83
N GLU A 266 -17.47 1.00 9.91
CA GLU A 266 -16.62 0.20 10.81
C GLU A 266 -15.99 -0.99 10.10
N ALA A 267 -16.76 -1.67 9.24
CA ALA A 267 -16.24 -2.77 8.44
C ALA A 267 -15.12 -2.30 7.48
N CYS A 268 -15.31 -1.17 6.80
CA CYS A 268 -14.33 -0.60 5.90
C CYS A 268 -13.05 -0.18 6.63
N GLU A 269 -13.17 0.49 7.77
CA GLU A 269 -12.03 0.94 8.59
C GLU A 269 -11.27 -0.24 9.21
N ALA A 270 -11.98 -1.31 9.60
CA ALA A 270 -11.37 -2.52 10.14
C ALA A 270 -10.54 -3.27 9.08
N LEU A 271 -10.86 -3.15 7.78
CA LEU A 271 -10.05 -3.77 6.73
C LEU A 271 -8.63 -3.22 6.66
N MET A 272 -8.40 -1.94 6.96
CA MET A 272 -7.05 -1.36 6.99
C MET A 272 -6.18 -2.03 8.05
N GLY A 273 -6.69 -2.14 9.29
CA GLY A 273 -5.98 -2.80 10.39
C GLY A 273 -5.77 -4.30 10.14
N LEU A 274 -6.78 -5.00 9.62
CA LEU A 274 -6.67 -6.40 9.25
C LEU A 274 -5.61 -6.62 8.16
N HIS A 275 -5.60 -5.76 7.14
CA HIS A 275 -4.67 -5.86 6.02
C HIS A 275 -3.22 -5.64 6.47
N ALA A 276 -2.97 -4.64 7.32
CA ALA A 276 -1.67 -4.41 7.94
C ALA A 276 -1.25 -5.62 8.80
N LEU A 277 -2.10 -6.06 9.73
CA LEU A 277 -1.78 -7.14 10.68
C LEU A 277 -1.49 -8.48 9.99
N THR A 278 -2.20 -8.79 8.91
CA THR A 278 -2.07 -10.08 8.19
C THR A 278 -1.01 -10.05 7.08
N GLY A 279 -0.27 -8.95 6.98
CA GLY A 279 0.89 -8.79 6.12
C GLY A 279 0.62 -7.90 4.91
N CYS A 280 1.45 -6.89 4.75
CA CYS A 280 1.49 -5.98 3.59
C CYS A 280 2.96 -5.85 3.13
N ASP A 281 3.31 -4.76 2.47
CA ASP A 281 4.67 -4.56 1.97
C ASP A 281 5.69 -4.36 3.10
N THR A 282 5.29 -3.69 4.19
CA THR A 282 6.13 -3.33 5.34
C THR A 282 5.93 -4.23 6.56
N VAL A 283 4.80 -4.94 6.62
CA VAL A 283 4.42 -5.79 7.76
C VAL A 283 4.38 -7.24 7.33
N SER A 284 4.91 -8.14 8.16
CA SER A 284 4.99 -9.56 7.83
C SER A 284 3.61 -10.23 7.71
N ALA A 285 3.50 -11.24 6.86
CA ALA A 285 2.44 -12.23 6.99
C ALA A 285 2.75 -13.23 8.13
N PHE A 286 1.71 -13.86 8.66
CA PHE A 286 1.87 -15.05 9.50
C PHE A 286 2.11 -16.28 8.61
N PHE A 287 3.05 -17.13 8.99
CA PHE A 287 3.38 -18.34 8.23
C PHE A 287 2.14 -19.19 7.96
N SER A 288 1.92 -19.55 6.70
CA SER A 288 0.78 -20.35 6.22
C SER A 288 -0.61 -19.75 6.48
N LYS A 289 -0.73 -18.49 6.92
CA LYS A 289 -2.01 -17.81 7.11
C LYS A 289 -2.25 -16.80 6.00
N GLY A 290 -3.06 -17.19 5.01
CA GLY A 290 -3.54 -16.27 3.98
C GLY A 290 -4.56 -15.26 4.53
N LYS A 291 -4.95 -14.26 3.72
CA LYS A 291 -5.85 -13.16 4.12
C LYS A 291 -7.34 -13.53 4.20
N LEU A 292 -7.77 -14.60 3.53
CA LEU A 292 -9.19 -14.97 3.43
C LEU A 292 -9.78 -15.39 4.79
N ARG A 293 -9.13 -16.29 5.52
CA ARG A 293 -9.61 -16.76 6.83
C ARG A 293 -9.67 -15.62 7.86
N PRO A 294 -8.64 -14.77 8.04
CA PRO A 294 -8.74 -13.58 8.88
C PRO A 294 -9.92 -12.67 8.51
N MET A 295 -10.18 -12.45 7.21
CA MET A 295 -11.32 -11.65 6.77
C MET A 295 -12.66 -12.29 7.14
N GLN A 296 -12.80 -13.61 6.94
CA GLN A 296 -13.99 -14.35 7.34
C GLN A 296 -14.22 -14.35 8.87
N MET A 297 -13.13 -14.32 9.65
CA MET A 297 -13.21 -14.18 11.11
C MET A 297 -13.64 -12.76 11.49
N LEU A 298 -13.08 -11.74 10.84
CA LEU A 298 -13.37 -10.33 11.10
C LEU A 298 -14.85 -10.03 10.96
N VAL A 299 -15.44 -10.37 9.80
CA VAL A 299 -16.82 -9.97 9.47
C VAL A 299 -17.86 -10.58 10.42
N LYS A 300 -17.53 -11.67 11.13
CA LYS A 300 -18.47 -12.38 12.01
C LYS A 300 -18.41 -11.95 13.48
N ASN A 301 -17.57 -10.99 13.85
CA ASN A 301 -17.31 -10.70 15.26
C ASN A 301 -17.07 -9.19 15.52
N HIS A 302 -17.96 -8.58 16.31
CA HIS A 302 -17.89 -7.17 16.70
C HIS A 302 -16.59 -6.80 17.42
N ILE A 303 -16.08 -7.69 18.28
CA ILE A 303 -14.83 -7.45 19.01
C ILE A 303 -13.69 -7.35 17.99
N TYR A 304 -13.62 -8.26 17.01
CA TYR A 304 -12.56 -8.21 16.00
C TYR A 304 -12.69 -7.00 15.08
N VAL A 305 -13.90 -6.59 14.69
CA VAL A 305 -14.10 -5.35 13.93
C VAL A 305 -13.60 -4.15 14.72
N LYS A 306 -14.01 -4.02 15.98
CA LYS A 306 -13.53 -2.95 16.86
C LYS A 306 -12.01 -2.97 16.98
N THR A 307 -11.42 -4.13 17.29
CA THR A 307 -9.97 -4.27 17.43
C THR A 307 -9.22 -3.84 16.17
N MET A 308 -9.61 -4.32 14.99
CA MET A 308 -8.93 -3.95 13.75
C MET A 308 -9.20 -2.49 13.34
N LYS A 309 -10.33 -1.91 13.77
CA LYS A 309 -10.61 -0.47 13.64
C LYS A 309 -9.71 0.37 14.55
N ASP A 310 -9.36 -0.14 15.73
CA ASP A 310 -8.50 0.56 16.67
C ASP A 310 -7.00 0.47 16.28
N ILE A 311 -6.59 -0.55 15.51
CA ILE A 311 -5.24 -0.64 14.93
C ILE A 311 -4.97 0.56 14.02
N GLY A 312 -3.98 1.37 14.39
CA GLY A 312 -3.51 2.58 13.71
C GLY A 312 -4.26 3.85 14.10
N LYS A 313 -5.28 3.77 14.96
CA LYS A 313 -6.02 4.96 15.40
C LYS A 313 -5.09 5.93 16.13
N GLU A 314 -4.31 5.39 17.07
CA GLU A 314 -3.20 6.06 17.74
C GLU A 314 -1.86 5.50 17.24
N TRP A 315 -0.76 6.22 17.47
CA TRP A 315 0.60 5.76 17.09
C TRP A 315 1.10 4.60 17.98
N SER A 316 0.65 4.54 19.24
CA SER A 316 0.96 3.46 20.18
C SER A 316 -0.21 2.48 20.32
N VAL A 317 0.11 1.21 20.53
CA VAL A 317 -0.88 0.14 20.77
C VAL A 317 -1.21 0.09 22.26
N SER A 318 -2.49 0.20 22.61
CA SER A 318 -2.94 -0.01 24.00
C SER A 318 -2.90 -1.48 24.39
N ASP A 319 -2.78 -1.80 25.69
CA ASP A 319 -2.81 -3.18 26.16
C ASP A 319 -4.14 -3.89 25.87
N ASP A 320 -5.26 -3.17 25.88
CA ASP A 320 -6.58 -3.70 25.50
C ASP A 320 -6.62 -4.09 24.01
N THR A 321 -6.13 -3.20 23.14
CA THR A 321 -6.03 -3.47 21.70
C THR A 321 -5.09 -4.65 21.44
N PHE A 322 -3.96 -4.72 22.15
CA PHE A 322 -3.04 -5.84 22.02
C PHE A 322 -3.68 -7.14 22.48
N SER A 323 -4.31 -7.18 23.65
CA SER A 323 -4.95 -8.38 24.22
C SER A 323 -6.05 -8.92 23.29
N ALA A 324 -6.89 -8.05 22.74
CA ALA A 324 -7.91 -8.45 21.78
C ALA A 324 -7.30 -8.92 20.44
N THR A 325 -6.16 -8.35 20.03
CA THR A 325 -5.40 -8.81 18.85
C THR A 325 -4.75 -10.17 19.10
N GLU A 326 -4.26 -10.41 20.31
CA GLU A 326 -3.70 -11.71 20.73
C GLU A 326 -4.76 -12.81 20.69
N GLU A 327 -5.97 -12.54 21.21
CA GLU A 327 -7.09 -13.48 21.10
C GLU A 327 -7.43 -13.79 19.63
N PHE A 328 -7.48 -12.75 18.78
CA PHE A 328 -7.70 -12.93 17.34
C PHE A 328 -6.64 -13.84 16.71
N VAL A 329 -5.36 -13.65 17.04
CA VAL A 329 -4.26 -14.46 16.53
C VAL A 329 -4.35 -15.90 17.06
N CYS A 330 -4.69 -16.13 18.33
CA CYS A 330 -4.94 -17.47 18.85
C CYS A 330 -5.96 -18.23 17.99
N ARG A 331 -7.09 -17.56 17.70
CA ARG A 331 -8.18 -18.11 16.87
C ARG A 331 -7.76 -18.35 15.43
N LEU A 332 -6.89 -17.51 14.88
CA LEU A 332 -6.30 -17.70 13.55
C LEU A 332 -5.44 -18.98 13.49
N TYR A 333 -4.80 -19.33 14.61
CA TYR A 333 -4.04 -20.58 14.77
C TYR A 333 -4.88 -21.78 15.21
N GLY A 334 -6.20 -21.60 15.34
CA GLY A 334 -7.18 -22.70 15.38
C GLY A 334 -7.80 -22.98 16.74
N LYS A 335 -7.46 -22.23 17.79
CA LYS A 335 -8.04 -22.41 19.13
C LYS A 335 -8.33 -21.07 19.80
N LYS A 336 -9.28 -21.06 20.74
CA LYS A 336 -9.27 -20.01 21.77
C LYS A 336 -8.10 -20.33 22.70
N GLY A 337 -7.33 -19.33 23.09
CA GLY A 337 -6.25 -19.48 24.05
C GLY A 337 -6.18 -18.24 24.92
N GLU A 338 -5.66 -18.39 26.14
CA GLU A 338 -5.42 -17.25 27.05
C GLU A 338 -4.33 -16.32 26.49
N SER A 339 -3.28 -16.89 25.90
CA SER A 339 -2.19 -16.18 25.25
C SER A 339 -1.62 -17.01 24.10
N VAL A 340 -0.86 -16.38 23.19
CA VAL A 340 -0.17 -17.12 22.13
C VAL A 340 0.91 -18.05 22.70
N ASP A 341 1.49 -17.74 23.86
CA ASP A 341 2.50 -18.56 24.52
C ASP A 341 1.91 -19.87 25.04
N SER A 342 0.77 -19.80 25.72
CA SER A 342 0.01 -20.97 26.16
C SER A 342 -0.42 -21.81 24.95
N LEU A 343 -0.92 -21.15 23.89
CA LEU A 343 -1.34 -21.84 22.67
C LEU A 343 -0.17 -22.54 21.95
N ARG A 344 1.02 -21.96 21.94
CA ARG A 344 2.22 -22.58 21.36
C ARG A 344 2.53 -23.91 22.02
N TYR A 345 2.51 -23.95 23.36
CA TYR A 345 2.71 -25.19 24.12
C TYR A 345 1.61 -26.22 23.83
N GLU A 346 0.34 -25.81 23.86
CA GLU A 346 -0.79 -26.70 23.58
C GLU A 346 -0.72 -27.33 22.18
N LEU A 347 -0.40 -26.54 21.16
CA LEU A 347 -0.28 -27.03 19.78
C LEU A 347 0.90 -27.99 19.62
N HIS A 348 2.02 -27.72 20.29
CA HIS A 348 3.18 -28.60 20.30
C HIS A 348 2.89 -29.93 20.98
N TYR A 349 2.27 -29.89 22.15
CA TYR A 349 1.89 -31.08 22.90
C TYR A 349 0.85 -31.92 22.14
N ALA A 350 -0.20 -31.30 21.62
CA ALA A 350 -1.25 -31.99 20.87
C ALA A 350 -0.74 -32.69 19.59
N LYS A 351 0.41 -32.27 19.06
CA LYS A 351 1.05 -32.87 17.89
C LYS A 351 2.22 -33.80 18.24
N GLY A 352 2.37 -34.19 19.50
CA GLY A 352 3.44 -35.08 19.95
C GLY A 352 4.84 -34.52 19.68
N GLY A 353 4.99 -33.19 19.72
CA GLY A 353 6.25 -32.50 19.46
C GLY A 353 6.66 -32.37 17.99
N LYS A 354 5.86 -32.89 17.05
CA LYS A 354 6.19 -32.93 15.61
C LYS A 354 5.77 -31.68 14.82
N VAL A 355 5.55 -30.55 15.49
CA VAL A 355 5.16 -29.29 14.84
C VAL A 355 6.38 -28.42 14.58
N ALA A 356 6.54 -27.99 13.33
CA ALA A 356 7.61 -27.06 12.96
C ALA A 356 7.42 -25.70 13.67
N PRO A 357 8.49 -25.03 14.15
CA PRO A 357 8.40 -23.76 14.88
C PRO A 357 7.64 -22.65 14.14
N GLU A 358 7.77 -22.56 12.81
CA GLU A 358 7.07 -21.60 11.96
C GLU A 358 5.56 -21.84 11.90
N ALA A 359 5.10 -23.07 12.12
CA ALA A 359 3.68 -23.42 12.10
C ALA A 359 2.94 -23.07 13.41
N LEU A 360 3.68 -22.70 14.46
CA LEU A 360 3.15 -22.18 15.71
C LEU A 360 2.88 -20.66 15.59
N PRO A 361 1.99 -20.07 16.41
CA PRO A 361 1.88 -18.61 16.47
C PRO A 361 3.19 -18.00 17.00
N PRO A 362 3.50 -16.73 16.70
CA PRO A 362 4.64 -16.05 17.35
C PRO A 362 4.47 -16.07 18.87
N CYS A 363 5.58 -16.02 19.63
CA CYS A 363 5.47 -15.79 21.08
C CYS A 363 4.98 -14.36 21.34
N GLN A 364 4.49 -14.10 22.55
CA GLN A 364 3.83 -12.83 22.87
C GLN A 364 4.75 -11.63 22.63
N SER A 365 6.04 -11.72 22.98
CA SER A 365 7.02 -10.66 22.73
C SER A 365 7.20 -10.35 21.24
N SER A 366 7.35 -11.37 20.39
CA SER A 366 7.40 -11.19 18.93
C SER A 366 6.07 -10.68 18.35
N LEU A 367 4.94 -11.10 18.94
CA LEU A 367 3.62 -10.61 18.54
C LEU A 367 3.45 -9.12 18.88
N ARG A 368 3.91 -8.65 20.04
CA ARG A 368 3.85 -7.22 20.41
C ARG A 368 4.57 -6.34 19.39
N LEU A 369 5.78 -6.74 18.96
CA LEU A 369 6.51 -6.03 17.91
C LEU A 369 5.78 -6.08 16.57
N HIS A 370 5.18 -7.22 16.22
CA HIS A 370 4.38 -7.37 15.01
C HIS A 370 3.14 -6.47 14.99
N VAL A 371 2.38 -6.43 16.08
CA VAL A 371 1.20 -5.57 16.23
C VAL A 371 1.62 -4.10 16.21
N SER A 372 2.76 -3.74 16.80
CA SER A 372 3.29 -2.37 16.74
C SER A 372 3.62 -1.92 15.31
N ARG A 373 4.24 -2.79 14.49
CA ARG A 373 4.46 -2.49 13.06
C ARG A 373 3.17 -2.37 12.27
N ALA A 374 2.22 -3.26 12.53
CA ALA A 374 0.89 -3.20 11.91
C ALA A 374 0.16 -1.91 12.27
N ASN A 375 0.27 -1.48 13.52
CA ASN A 375 -0.30 -0.24 14.02
C ASN A 375 0.33 0.98 13.36
N ASP A 376 1.66 1.04 13.29
CA ASP A 376 2.40 2.13 12.65
C ASP A 376 2.00 2.28 11.17
N GLN A 377 2.02 1.18 10.40
CA GLN A 377 1.58 1.21 9.00
C GLN A 377 0.11 1.64 8.85
N ALA A 378 -0.79 1.10 9.68
CA ALA A 378 -2.20 1.47 9.64
C ALA A 378 -2.42 2.93 10.07
N ALA A 379 -1.58 3.48 10.95
CA ALA A 379 -1.63 4.87 11.39
C ALA A 379 -1.27 5.85 10.26
N ILE A 380 -0.28 5.50 9.45
CA ILE A 380 0.05 6.24 8.21
C ILE A 380 -1.15 6.19 7.25
N TRP A 381 -1.69 4.99 7.01
CA TRP A 381 -2.83 4.78 6.12
C TRP A 381 -4.11 5.52 6.55
N ARG A 382 -4.40 5.59 7.85
CA ARG A 382 -5.54 6.36 8.37
C ARG A 382 -5.40 7.86 8.16
N ARG A 383 -4.18 8.36 8.02
CA ARG A 383 -3.87 9.76 7.74
C ARG A 383 -3.68 10.05 6.24
N ALA A 384 -4.04 9.11 5.35
CA ALA A 384 -3.89 9.27 3.90
C ALA A 384 -4.71 10.43 3.30
N THR A 385 -5.69 10.96 4.05
CA THR A 385 -6.47 12.14 3.65
C THR A 385 -5.92 13.46 4.19
N GLU A 386 -4.81 13.41 4.91
CA GLU A 386 -4.06 14.54 5.43
C GLU A 386 -2.83 14.75 4.54
N ALA A 387 -2.59 16.00 4.16
CA ALA A 387 -1.52 16.34 3.22
C ALA A 387 -0.15 16.10 3.86
N CYS A 388 0.08 16.72 5.01
CA CYS A 388 1.34 16.71 5.75
C CYS A 388 1.12 16.19 7.18
N PRO A 389 0.81 14.89 7.37
CA PRO A 389 0.64 14.34 8.71
C PRO A 389 1.97 14.33 9.47
N ASP A 390 1.90 14.48 10.79
CA ASP A 390 3.04 14.28 11.69
C ASP A 390 3.25 12.78 11.90
N ILE A 391 4.19 12.21 11.14
CA ILE A 391 4.53 10.78 11.18
C ILE A 391 5.77 10.62 12.07
N PRO A 392 5.67 9.96 13.24
CA PRO A 392 6.79 9.74 14.13
C PRO A 392 7.83 8.80 13.50
N SER A 393 9.01 8.75 14.12
CA SER A 393 10.02 7.77 13.74
C SER A 393 9.47 6.35 13.96
N PRO A 394 9.72 5.40 13.04
CA PRO A 394 9.34 4.00 13.23
C PRO A 394 10.16 3.32 14.34
N HIS A 395 11.18 3.98 14.90
CA HIS A 395 11.99 3.46 16.00
C HIS A 395 11.11 3.11 17.21
N GLY A 396 11.23 1.89 17.73
CA GLY A 396 10.42 1.41 18.85
C GLY A 396 9.04 0.87 18.44
N HIS A 397 8.58 1.12 17.21
CA HIS A 397 7.34 0.57 16.66
C HIS A 397 7.57 -0.80 15.99
N GLY A 398 8.39 -1.64 16.61
CA GLY A 398 8.84 -2.92 16.05
C GLY A 398 9.90 -2.79 14.96
N TRP A 399 10.55 -1.64 14.86
CA TRP A 399 11.74 -1.41 14.06
C TRP A 399 12.86 -0.84 14.92
N ASN A 400 14.10 -1.22 14.61
CA ASN A 400 15.27 -0.57 15.14
C ASN A 400 15.89 0.33 14.06
N VAL A 401 15.82 1.64 14.28
CA VAL A 401 16.42 2.66 13.41
C VAL A 401 17.81 2.99 13.94
N SER A 402 18.83 2.79 13.11
CA SER A 402 20.19 3.30 13.31
C SER A 402 20.50 4.38 12.26
N SER A 403 21.60 5.12 12.41
CA SER A 403 21.99 6.22 11.51
C SER A 403 22.08 5.82 10.03
N SER A 404 22.25 4.54 9.71
CA SER A 404 22.40 4.04 8.34
C SER A 404 21.49 2.86 7.97
N THR A 405 20.80 2.22 8.93
CA THR A 405 20.00 1.03 8.66
C THR A 405 18.72 0.96 9.50
N LEU A 406 17.68 0.40 8.91
CA LEU A 406 16.40 0.11 9.55
C LEU A 406 16.24 -1.41 9.59
N LYS A 407 16.26 -2.00 10.79
CA LYS A 407 16.26 -3.46 10.99
C LYS A 407 14.94 -3.96 11.54
N PHE A 408 14.47 -5.06 10.95
CA PHE A 408 13.38 -5.87 11.48
C PHE A 408 13.84 -6.53 12.78
N ILE A 409 13.10 -6.31 13.87
CA ILE A 409 13.37 -6.87 15.20
C ILE A 409 12.25 -7.83 15.64
#